data_AF-A0A939X5N7-F1
#
_entry.id   AF-A0A939X5N7-F1
#
_cell.length_a   1.000
_cell.length_b   1.000
_cell.length_c   1.000
_cell.angle_alpha   90.00
_cell.angle_beta   90.00
_cell.angle_gamma   90.00
#
_symmetry.space_group_name_H-M   'P 1'
#
loop_
_entity.id
_entity.type
_entity.pdbx_description
1 polymer ?
#
loop_
_entity_poly.entity_id
_entity_poly.type
_entity_poly.pdbx_seq_one_letter_code
_entity_poly.pdbx_strand_id
1 'polypeptide(L)'
;MKNLLAYVLMLCGTVAVFFDGILPSCVILALTILGYIGMPFFARALVDGFFLTKSTYKYFLRVALTAFLSQAAILYVYLVWDRSPEPERFNIVFTWLIAFTFLVGLELLVSLPRDRVASMNLLEPNQTSHSTRYGVVISSTEANNLPKGMKVPNWPRTTLHGIAIMLFAICMVLITFLPLTMSMMSVMCTIMFYFLHRWKIDSRVLVATTFYSAFAACYTYLYFRMTGVVTWEGISLLGFLLCLLLPSKKRKMPKWFYRLFYLFYPVAILLCALIASLVS
;
A
#
# COMPACT_ATOMS: atom_id res chain seq x y z
N MET A 1 10.28 9.75 -11.72
CA MET A 1 11.60 9.23 -11.30
C MET A 1 11.44 8.15 -10.24
N LYS A 2 10.80 8.42 -9.11
CA LYS A 2 10.56 7.41 -8.05
C LYS A 2 9.91 6.12 -8.53
N ASN A 3 8.90 6.21 -9.40
CA ASN A 3 8.24 5.01 -9.94
C ASN A 3 9.20 4.15 -10.76
N LEU A 4 10.01 4.76 -11.65
CA LEU A 4 11.02 4.03 -12.43
C LEU A 4 12.07 3.36 -11.54
N LEU A 5 12.53 4.07 -10.50
CA LEU A 5 13.44 3.50 -9.50
C LEU A 5 12.79 2.30 -8.78
N ALA A 6 11.52 2.39 -8.42
CA ALA A 6 10.77 1.28 -7.82
C ALA A 6 10.80 0.03 -8.72
N TYR A 7 10.56 0.19 -10.02
CA TYR A 7 10.54 -0.93 -10.96
C TYR A 7 11.91 -1.56 -11.15
N VAL A 8 12.97 -0.76 -11.26
CA VAL A 8 14.33 -1.28 -11.39
C VAL A 8 14.71 -2.07 -10.13
N LEU A 9 14.44 -1.52 -8.95
CA LEU A 9 14.73 -2.18 -7.68
C LEU A 9 13.91 -3.48 -7.50
N MET A 10 12.62 -3.43 -7.82
CA MET A 10 11.76 -4.62 -7.77
C MET A 10 12.21 -5.69 -8.77
N LEU A 11 12.65 -5.29 -9.97
CA LEU A 11 13.19 -6.21 -10.97
C LEU A 11 14.48 -6.87 -10.48
N CYS A 12 15.37 -6.14 -9.80
CA CYS A 12 16.54 -6.76 -9.15
C CYS A 12 16.11 -7.85 -8.16
N GLY A 13 15.10 -7.58 -7.33
CA GLY A 13 14.55 -8.58 -6.41
C GLY A 13 13.94 -9.78 -7.15
N THR A 14 13.23 -9.55 -8.26
CA THR A 14 12.67 -10.64 -9.10
C THR A 14 13.76 -11.50 -9.72
N VAL A 15 14.85 -10.88 -10.21
CA VAL A 15 16.01 -11.61 -10.75
C VAL A 15 16.68 -12.44 -9.66
N ALA A 16 16.86 -11.90 -8.45
CA ALA A 16 17.46 -12.64 -7.33
C ALA A 16 16.76 -13.97 -7.06
N VAL A 17 15.43 -13.97 -7.20
CA VAL A 17 14.58 -15.13 -6.92
C VAL A 17 14.69 -16.19 -8.00
N PHE A 18 14.58 -15.80 -9.27
CA PHE A 18 14.57 -16.78 -10.37
C PHE A 18 15.94 -17.36 -10.68
N PHE A 19 17.00 -16.60 -10.40
CA PHE A 19 18.38 -17.03 -10.62
C PHE A 19 19.04 -17.54 -9.33
N ASP A 20 18.25 -17.83 -8.29
CA ASP A 20 18.72 -18.47 -7.07
C ASP A 20 19.24 -19.88 -7.40
N GLY A 21 20.51 -20.13 -7.07
CA GLY A 21 21.25 -21.34 -7.45
C GLY A 21 22.00 -21.27 -8.79
N ILE A 22 21.77 -20.24 -9.63
CA ILE A 22 22.53 -20.01 -10.88
C ILE A 22 23.62 -18.95 -10.66
N LEU A 23 23.27 -17.86 -9.98
CA LEU A 23 24.20 -16.76 -9.69
C LEU A 23 25.00 -16.99 -8.41
N PRO A 24 26.18 -16.35 -8.24
CA PRO A 24 26.92 -16.39 -6.98
C PRO A 24 26.10 -15.84 -5.82
N SER A 25 26.20 -16.46 -4.64
CA SER A 25 25.40 -16.11 -3.46
C SER A 25 25.51 -14.64 -3.04
N CYS A 26 26.69 -14.03 -3.21
CA CYS A 26 26.88 -12.59 -2.93
C CYS A 26 26.06 -11.69 -3.87
N VAL A 27 25.91 -12.09 -5.13
CA VAL A 27 25.12 -11.34 -6.13
C VAL A 27 23.63 -11.47 -5.82
N ILE A 28 23.17 -12.68 -5.48
CA ILE A 28 21.77 -12.92 -5.07
C ILE A 28 21.42 -12.11 -3.83
N LEU A 29 22.31 -12.08 -2.82
CA LEU A 29 22.11 -11.28 -1.62
C LEU A 29 22.00 -9.80 -1.96
N ALA A 30 22.90 -9.25 -2.78
CA ALA A 30 22.87 -7.85 -3.19
C ALA A 30 21.58 -7.50 -3.95
N LEU A 31 21.15 -8.34 -4.89
CA LEU A 31 19.92 -8.15 -5.65
C LEU A 31 18.67 -8.25 -4.76
N THR A 32 18.66 -9.18 -3.81
CA THR A 32 17.60 -9.32 -2.80
C THR A 32 17.49 -8.06 -1.93
N ILE A 33 18.62 -7.53 -1.46
CA ILE A 33 18.67 -6.28 -0.68
C ILE A 33 18.09 -5.11 -1.50
N LEU A 34 18.47 -4.99 -2.77
CA LEU A 34 17.91 -3.97 -3.67
C LEU A 34 16.39 -4.13 -3.84
N GLY A 35 15.91 -5.38 -3.93
CA GLY A 35 14.48 -5.70 -3.92
C GLY A 35 13.76 -5.18 -2.67
N TYR A 36 14.32 -5.42 -1.49
CA TYR A 36 13.76 -4.91 -0.22
C TYR A 36 13.72 -3.38 -0.14
N ILE A 37 14.74 -2.70 -0.66
CA ILE A 37 14.75 -1.23 -0.77
C ILE A 37 13.66 -0.75 -1.74
N GLY A 38 13.32 -1.53 -2.76
CA GLY A 38 12.27 -1.24 -3.73
C GLY A 38 10.85 -1.29 -3.18
N MET A 39 10.59 -2.16 -2.19
CA MET A 39 9.24 -2.39 -1.65
C MET A 39 8.51 -1.11 -1.17
N PRO A 40 9.13 -0.23 -0.36
CA PRO A 40 8.49 1.03 0.04
C PRO A 40 8.12 1.94 -1.13
N PHE A 41 8.92 1.97 -2.20
CA PHE A 41 8.59 2.76 -3.39
C PHE A 41 7.34 2.21 -4.08
N PHE A 42 7.21 0.89 -4.15
CA PHE A 42 6.03 0.24 -4.70
C PHE A 42 4.78 0.50 -3.84
N ALA A 43 4.89 0.32 -2.52
CA ALA A 43 3.81 0.61 -1.58
C ALA A 43 3.33 2.08 -1.68
N ARG A 44 4.27 3.02 -1.79
CA ARG A 44 3.95 4.43 -2.04
C ARG A 44 3.20 4.64 -3.35
N ALA A 45 3.64 4.00 -4.44
CA ALA A 45 2.97 4.12 -5.74
C ALA A 45 1.52 3.61 -5.67
N LEU A 46 1.27 2.56 -4.88
CA LEU A 46 -0.08 2.01 -4.65
C LEU A 46 -0.97 3.03 -3.92
N VAL A 47 -0.45 3.70 -2.88
CA VAL A 47 -1.16 4.77 -2.14
C VAL A 47 -1.39 6.00 -3.02
N ASP A 48 -0.37 6.46 -3.74
CA ASP A 48 -0.49 7.61 -4.65
C ASP A 48 -1.54 7.32 -5.73
N GLY A 49 -1.56 6.10 -6.29
CA GLY A 49 -2.57 5.65 -7.25
C GLY A 49 -3.99 5.62 -6.68
N PHE A 50 -4.14 5.25 -5.41
CA PHE A 50 -5.42 5.27 -4.70
C PHE A 50 -5.98 6.69 -4.60
N PHE A 51 -5.18 7.66 -4.15
CA PHE A 51 -5.63 9.05 -4.01
C PHE A 51 -5.78 9.80 -5.34
N LEU A 52 -5.04 9.42 -6.38
CA LEU A 52 -5.13 10.08 -7.70
C LEU A 52 -6.33 9.60 -8.53
N THR A 53 -6.90 8.43 -8.23
CA THR A 53 -7.94 7.84 -9.07
C THR A 53 -9.34 8.25 -8.57
N LYS A 54 -10.16 8.81 -9.46
CA LYS A 54 -11.54 9.23 -9.14
C LYS A 54 -12.50 8.07 -8.80
N SER A 55 -12.22 6.87 -9.30
CA SER A 55 -13.06 5.68 -9.11
C SER A 55 -12.25 4.57 -8.46
N THR A 56 -12.48 4.37 -7.16
CA THR A 56 -11.82 3.35 -6.34
C THR A 56 -12.04 1.95 -6.88
N TYR A 57 -13.26 1.64 -7.37
CA TYR A 57 -13.59 0.36 -7.99
C TYR A 57 -12.76 0.06 -9.24
N LYS A 58 -12.64 1.02 -10.17
CA LYS A 58 -11.83 0.84 -11.38
C LYS A 58 -10.34 0.68 -11.06
N TYR A 59 -9.88 1.34 -9.99
CA TYR A 59 -8.51 1.17 -9.52
C TYR A 59 -8.28 -0.21 -8.89
N PHE A 60 -9.21 -0.66 -8.04
CA PHE A 60 -9.22 -2.01 -7.48
C PHE A 60 -9.13 -3.08 -8.56
N LEU A 61 -10.02 -3.04 -9.57
CA LEU A 61 -10.02 -4.02 -10.65
C LEU A 61 -8.68 -4.07 -11.39
N ARG A 62 -8.02 -2.92 -11.62
CA ARG A 62 -6.71 -2.90 -12.27
C ARG A 62 -5.65 -3.57 -11.40
N VAL A 63 -5.58 -3.20 -10.11
CA VAL A 63 -4.62 -3.76 -9.16
C VAL A 63 -4.84 -5.26 -8.97
N ALA A 64 -6.10 -5.68 -8.80
CA ALA A 64 -6.49 -7.08 -8.67
C ALA A 64 -6.11 -7.88 -9.94
N LEU A 65 -6.50 -7.40 -11.12
CA LEU A 65 -6.15 -8.04 -12.40
C LEU A 65 -4.64 -8.21 -12.53
N THR A 66 -3.85 -7.18 -12.22
CA THR A 66 -2.39 -7.28 -12.27
C THR A 66 -1.80 -8.25 -11.26
N ALA A 67 -2.36 -8.30 -10.05
CA ALA A 67 -1.91 -9.23 -9.04
C ALA A 67 -2.20 -10.68 -9.47
N PHE A 68 -3.41 -10.94 -9.98
CA PHE A 68 -3.79 -12.25 -10.53
C PHE A 68 -2.93 -12.65 -11.71
N LEU A 69 -2.69 -11.75 -12.68
CA LEU A 69 -1.80 -12.03 -13.81
C LEU A 69 -0.38 -12.33 -13.36
N SER A 70 0.13 -11.60 -12.37
CA SER A 70 1.49 -11.82 -11.83
C SER A 70 1.58 -13.16 -11.10
N GLN A 71 0.57 -13.52 -10.31
CA GLN A 71 0.52 -14.81 -9.62
C GLN A 71 0.37 -15.97 -10.60
N ALA A 72 -0.50 -15.82 -11.61
CA ALA A 72 -0.68 -16.82 -12.65
C ALA A 72 0.62 -17.04 -13.44
N ALA A 73 1.36 -15.97 -13.76
CA ALA A 73 2.68 -16.06 -14.38
C ALA A 73 3.66 -16.85 -13.51
N ILE A 74 3.72 -16.57 -12.21
CA ILE A 74 4.57 -17.33 -11.27
C ILE A 74 4.16 -18.81 -11.26
N LEU A 75 2.88 -19.12 -11.08
CA LEU A 75 2.39 -20.50 -11.02
C LEU A 75 2.68 -21.27 -12.31
N TYR A 76 2.47 -20.64 -13.46
CA TYR A 76 2.78 -21.23 -14.76
C TYR A 76 4.27 -21.57 -14.88
N VAL A 77 5.15 -20.66 -14.45
CA VAL A 77 6.60 -20.87 -14.48
C VAL A 77 7.02 -22.03 -13.59
N TYR A 78 6.52 -22.09 -12.35
CA TYR A 78 6.83 -23.19 -11.44
C TYR A 78 6.34 -24.54 -11.99
N LEU A 79 5.18 -24.55 -12.67
CA LEU A 79 4.67 -25.73 -13.34
C LEU A 79 5.54 -26.18 -14.52
N VAL A 80 6.10 -25.25 -15.29
CA VAL A 80 7.01 -25.56 -16.41
C VAL A 80 8.39 -26.03 -15.91
N TRP A 81 8.87 -25.49 -14.78
CA TRP A 81 10.16 -25.85 -14.20
C TRP A 81 10.09 -27.12 -13.30
N ASP A 82 8.94 -27.77 -13.20
CA ASP A 82 8.74 -28.94 -12.32
C ASP A 82 9.26 -28.72 -10.88
N ARG A 83 9.24 -27.47 -10.42
CA ARG A 83 9.60 -27.09 -9.05
C ARG A 83 8.32 -26.88 -8.29
N SER A 84 8.25 -27.43 -7.07
CA SER A 84 7.14 -27.11 -6.18
C SER A 84 7.09 -25.59 -5.98
N PRO A 85 5.95 -24.95 -6.25
CA PRO A 85 5.81 -23.54 -5.91
C PRO A 85 6.03 -23.41 -4.41
N GLU A 86 6.86 -22.47 -3.99
CA GLU A 86 6.97 -22.10 -2.58
C GLU A 86 5.90 -21.03 -2.31
N PRO A 87 4.68 -21.41 -1.89
CA PRO A 87 3.56 -20.46 -1.77
C PRO A 87 3.82 -19.38 -0.72
N GLU A 88 4.73 -19.63 0.22
CA GLU A 88 5.10 -18.74 1.31
C GLU A 88 5.89 -17.50 0.82
N ARG A 89 6.65 -17.63 -0.27
CA ARG A 89 7.52 -16.54 -0.77
C ARG A 89 6.79 -15.60 -1.74
N PHE A 90 5.81 -16.10 -2.50
CA PHE A 90 5.11 -15.32 -3.54
C PHE A 90 3.59 -15.45 -3.46
N ASN A 91 2.99 -14.71 -2.53
CA ASN A 91 1.54 -14.50 -2.55
C ASN A 91 1.22 -13.03 -2.88
N ILE A 92 1.49 -12.64 -4.12
CA ILE A 92 1.33 -11.26 -4.59
C ILE A 92 -0.14 -10.83 -4.54
N VAL A 93 -1.03 -11.75 -4.93
CA VAL A 93 -2.49 -11.53 -4.88
C VAL A 93 -2.93 -11.21 -3.46
N PHE A 94 -2.57 -12.04 -2.50
CA PHE A 94 -2.93 -11.81 -1.10
C PHE A 94 -2.33 -10.50 -0.58
N THR A 95 -1.06 -10.25 -0.85
CA THR A 95 -0.37 -9.02 -0.43
C THR A 95 -1.09 -7.76 -0.92
N TRP A 96 -1.43 -7.72 -2.22
CA TRP A 96 -2.01 -6.53 -2.83
C TRP A 96 -3.49 -6.37 -2.47
N LEU A 97 -4.24 -7.47 -2.41
CA LEU A 97 -5.64 -7.45 -1.99
C LEU A 97 -5.76 -7.04 -0.52
N ILE A 98 -4.89 -7.54 0.37
CA ILE A 98 -4.87 -7.13 1.77
C ILE A 98 -4.46 -5.67 1.90
N ALA A 99 -3.37 -5.23 1.27
CA ALA A 99 -2.95 -3.83 1.29
C ALA A 99 -4.08 -2.91 0.80
N PHE A 100 -4.78 -3.30 -0.27
CA PHE A 100 -5.91 -2.55 -0.79
C PHE A 100 -7.13 -2.58 0.13
N THR A 101 -7.44 -3.73 0.72
CA THR A 101 -8.54 -3.88 1.69
C THR A 101 -8.28 -3.03 2.92
N PHE A 102 -7.04 -2.96 3.39
CA PHE A 102 -6.65 -2.04 4.46
C PHE A 102 -6.78 -0.59 4.02
N LEU A 103 -6.38 -0.22 2.80
CA LEU A 103 -6.58 1.15 2.30
C LEU A 103 -8.06 1.53 2.23
N VAL A 104 -8.91 0.65 1.70
CA VAL A 104 -10.36 0.89 1.64
C VAL A 104 -10.98 0.88 3.02
N GLY A 105 -10.58 -0.05 3.90
CA GLY A 105 -11.05 -0.12 5.28
C GLY A 105 -10.65 1.10 6.08
N LEU A 106 -9.41 1.58 5.91
CA LEU A 106 -8.91 2.82 6.48
C LEU A 106 -9.61 4.04 5.90
N GLU A 107 -9.80 4.09 4.58
CA GLU A 107 -10.57 5.16 3.96
C GLU A 107 -11.99 5.11 4.52
N LEU A 108 -12.67 3.98 4.59
CA LEU A 108 -14.00 3.89 5.19
C LEU A 108 -13.99 4.32 6.67
N LEU A 109 -13.05 3.86 7.50
CA LEU A 109 -12.96 4.24 8.92
C LEU A 109 -12.64 5.72 9.13
N VAL A 110 -11.78 6.31 8.28
CA VAL A 110 -11.30 7.69 8.38
C VAL A 110 -12.17 8.68 7.59
N SER A 111 -12.85 8.21 6.54
CA SER A 111 -13.83 8.91 5.68
C SER A 111 -15.28 8.59 6.03
N LEU A 112 -15.51 7.77 7.06
CA LEU A 112 -16.70 7.86 7.92
C LEU A 112 -16.63 9.18 8.71
N PRO A 113 -16.64 10.34 8.02
CA PRO A 113 -17.53 11.39 8.48
C PRO A 113 -18.14 12.22 7.33
N ARG A 114 -19.25 12.89 7.68
CA ARG A 114 -19.79 14.12 7.08
C ARG A 114 -20.91 14.01 6.03
N ASP A 115 -20.81 13.23 4.97
CA ASP A 115 -21.75 13.40 3.84
C ASP A 115 -23.02 12.52 3.89
N ARG A 116 -23.07 11.53 4.79
CA ARG A 116 -24.23 10.62 4.91
C ARG A 116 -25.16 10.90 6.08
N VAL A 117 -24.86 11.91 6.91
CA VAL A 117 -25.85 12.46 7.84
C VAL A 117 -26.53 13.61 7.11
N ALA A 118 -27.37 13.28 6.14
CA ALA A 118 -28.35 14.24 5.65
C ALA A 118 -29.30 14.53 6.82
N SER A 119 -29.12 15.65 7.52
CA SER A 119 -30.13 16.11 8.46
C SER A 119 -31.27 16.71 7.65
N MET A 120 -32.43 16.06 7.65
CA MET A 120 -33.66 16.71 7.24
C MET A 120 -34.03 17.71 8.32
N ASN A 121 -33.83 19.00 8.06
CA ASN A 121 -34.43 20.04 8.87
C ASN A 121 -35.78 20.42 8.25
N LEU A 122 -36.79 20.57 9.11
CA LEU A 122 -38.02 21.25 8.73
C LEU A 122 -37.64 22.69 8.38
N LEU A 123 -37.99 23.14 7.18
CA LEU A 123 -37.93 24.57 6.86
C LEU A 123 -38.94 25.26 7.78
N GLU A 124 -38.48 26.24 8.56
CA GLU A 124 -39.39 27.02 9.39
C GLU A 124 -40.47 27.63 8.49
N PRO A 125 -41.76 27.52 8.86
CA PRO A 125 -42.84 28.01 8.05
C PRO A 125 -42.68 29.52 7.87
N ASN A 126 -42.39 29.94 6.64
CA ASN A 126 -42.42 31.34 6.28
C ASN A 126 -43.88 31.82 6.42
N GLN A 127 -44.15 32.89 7.17
CA GLN A 127 -45.52 33.33 7.50
C GLN A 127 -46.39 33.60 6.26
N THR A 128 -45.77 33.77 5.09
CA THR A 128 -46.43 34.00 3.80
C THR A 128 -46.66 32.74 2.96
N SER A 129 -45.96 31.64 3.27
CA SER A 129 -46.14 30.37 2.56
C SER A 129 -46.32 29.24 3.58
N HIS A 130 -47.55 28.77 3.75
CA HIS A 130 -47.89 27.51 4.42
C HIS A 130 -47.33 26.31 3.62
N SER A 131 -46.00 26.25 3.47
CA SER A 131 -45.32 25.24 2.68
C SER A 131 -44.97 24.06 3.57
N THR A 132 -45.56 22.91 3.29
CA THR A 132 -45.19 21.59 3.84
C THR A 132 -44.00 20.98 3.10
N ARG A 133 -43.12 21.82 2.52
CA ARG A 133 -41.98 21.33 1.74
C ARG A 133 -40.78 21.09 2.64
N TYR A 134 -40.25 19.88 2.56
CA TYR A 134 -38.99 19.50 3.20
C TYR A 134 -37.83 20.01 2.36
N GLY A 135 -36.89 20.71 3.00
CA GLY A 135 -35.63 21.13 2.38
C GLY A 135 -34.51 20.15 2.76
N VAL A 136 -34.04 19.36 1.80
CA VAL A 136 -32.81 18.59 1.99
C VAL A 136 -31.63 19.47 1.60
N VAL A 137 -30.96 20.05 2.59
CA VAL A 137 -29.75 20.86 2.37
C VAL A 137 -28.53 19.95 2.49
N ILE A 138 -27.96 19.57 1.36
CA ILE A 138 -26.65 18.92 1.30
C ILE A 138 -25.63 20.06 1.30
N SER A 139 -24.99 20.34 2.43
CA SER A 139 -24.01 21.44 2.52
C SER A 139 -22.83 21.16 1.59
N SER A 140 -22.72 21.90 0.48
CA SER A 140 -21.52 21.90 -0.34
C SER A 140 -20.43 22.73 0.36
N THR A 141 -19.23 22.19 0.36
CA THR A 141 -18.15 22.45 1.31
C THR A 141 -17.37 23.76 1.08
N GLU A 142 -17.94 24.78 0.43
CA GLU A 142 -17.15 25.90 -0.11
C GLU A 142 -17.55 27.33 0.31
N ALA A 143 -18.46 27.55 1.25
CA ALA A 143 -18.81 28.92 1.69
C ALA A 143 -18.48 29.18 3.17
N ASN A 144 -17.59 30.14 3.40
CA ASN A 144 -17.06 30.62 4.69
C ASN A 144 -18.08 31.25 5.67
N ASN A 145 -19.37 31.01 5.51
CA ASN A 145 -20.42 31.52 6.41
C ASN A 145 -21.32 30.35 6.86
N LEU A 146 -20.81 29.52 7.77
CA LEU A 146 -21.56 28.42 8.38
C LEU A 146 -22.29 28.90 9.65
N PRO A 147 -23.58 28.58 9.85
CA PRO A 147 -24.29 28.89 11.09
C PRO A 147 -23.74 28.09 12.28
N LYS A 148 -23.68 28.73 13.45
CA LYS A 148 -23.31 28.10 14.74
C LYS A 148 -24.37 27.05 15.10
N GLY A 149 -24.07 25.76 14.88
CA GLY A 149 -25.00 24.70 15.28
C GLY A 149 -24.48 23.27 15.20
N MET A 150 -23.60 22.94 14.25
CA MET A 150 -22.97 21.61 14.22
C MET A 150 -21.51 21.70 13.82
N LYS A 151 -20.66 21.88 14.83
CA LYS A 151 -19.25 21.50 14.71
C LYS A 151 -19.15 20.03 15.09
N VAL A 152 -18.97 19.16 14.09
CA VAL A 152 -18.55 17.78 14.36
C VAL A 152 -17.20 17.86 15.08
N PRO A 153 -17.04 17.22 16.25
CA PRO A 153 -15.78 17.27 16.96
C PRO A 153 -14.69 16.73 16.04
N ASN A 154 -13.58 17.45 15.93
CA ASN A 154 -12.36 16.87 15.38
C ASN A 154 -12.14 15.59 16.16
N TRP A 155 -12.02 14.45 15.46
CA TRP A 155 -11.63 13.21 16.12
C TRP A 155 -10.38 13.55 16.92
N PRO A 156 -10.42 13.39 18.25
CA PRO A 156 -9.28 13.73 19.06
C PRO A 156 -8.12 12.89 18.54
N ARG A 157 -6.93 13.49 18.41
CA ARG A 157 -5.77 12.81 17.81
C ARG A 157 -5.61 11.40 18.40
N THR A 158 -5.92 11.23 19.68
CA THR A 158 -5.93 9.95 20.41
C THR A 158 -6.75 8.83 19.77
N THR A 159 -7.97 9.06 19.28
CA THR A 159 -8.80 7.99 18.68
C THR A 159 -8.21 7.50 17.36
N LEU A 160 -7.64 8.42 16.58
CA LEU A 160 -6.97 8.11 15.33
C LEU A 160 -5.64 7.36 15.55
N HIS A 161 -4.87 7.73 16.58
CA HIS A 161 -3.70 6.95 16.99
C HIS A 161 -4.12 5.56 17.48
N GLY A 162 -5.27 5.45 18.17
CA GLY A 162 -5.86 4.17 18.59
C GLY A 162 -6.18 3.25 17.40
N ILE A 163 -6.78 3.77 16.33
CA ILE A 163 -7.05 2.99 15.10
C ILE A 163 -5.74 2.55 14.43
N ALA A 164 -4.75 3.44 14.35
CA ALA A 164 -3.44 3.08 13.79
C ALA A 164 -2.74 1.99 14.62
N ILE A 165 -2.81 2.06 15.95
CA ILE A 165 -2.26 1.04 16.87
C ILE A 165 -3.03 -0.28 16.75
N MET A 166 -4.37 -0.24 16.62
CA MET A 166 -5.18 -1.44 16.42
C MET A 166 -4.81 -2.14 15.11
N LEU A 167 -4.69 -1.39 14.01
CA LEU A 167 -4.28 -1.94 12.72
C LEU A 167 -2.87 -2.50 12.74
N PHE A 168 -1.95 -1.80 13.42
CA PHE A 168 -0.61 -2.31 13.70
C PHE A 168 -0.67 -3.66 14.43
N ALA A 169 -1.47 -3.77 15.50
CA ALA A 169 -1.63 -5.00 16.26
C ALA A 169 -2.21 -6.13 15.39
N ILE A 170 -3.21 -5.84 14.56
CA ILE A 170 -3.80 -6.80 13.62
C ILE A 170 -2.74 -7.30 12.62
N CYS A 171 -1.92 -6.41 12.05
CA CYS A 171 -0.81 -6.81 11.16
C CYS A 171 0.19 -7.72 11.89
N MET A 172 0.52 -7.44 13.15
CA MET A 172 1.43 -8.26 13.96
C MET A 172 0.85 -9.63 14.30
N VAL A 173 -0.46 -9.71 14.56
CA VAL A 173 -1.17 -10.99 14.78
C VAL A 173 -1.28 -11.79 13.47
N LEU A 174 -1.51 -11.14 12.34
CA LEU A 174 -1.53 -11.81 11.04
C LEU A 174 -0.19 -12.48 10.70
N ILE A 175 0.94 -11.89 11.12
CA ILE A 175 2.28 -12.48 10.94
C ILE A 175 2.43 -13.82 11.69
N THR A 176 1.79 -13.99 12.85
CA THR A 176 1.88 -15.26 13.60
C THR A 176 1.03 -16.36 13.00
N PHE A 177 -0.03 -16.02 12.24
CA PHE A 177 -0.96 -17.00 11.68
C PHE A 177 -0.73 -17.28 10.19
N LEU A 178 -0.05 -16.38 9.46
CA LEU A 178 0.27 -16.57 8.06
C LEU A 178 1.79 -16.48 7.85
N PRO A 179 2.44 -17.52 7.29
CA PRO A 179 3.85 -17.51 6.94
C PRO A 179 4.06 -16.63 5.70
N LEU A 180 4.04 -15.32 5.91
CA LEU A 180 3.93 -14.32 4.86
C LEU A 180 5.08 -13.33 4.96
N THR A 181 6.27 -13.85 4.68
CA THR A 181 7.54 -13.16 4.92
C THR A 181 7.64 -11.86 4.11
N MET A 182 7.52 -11.93 2.79
CA MET A 182 7.71 -10.75 1.92
C MET A 182 6.53 -9.75 1.93
N SER A 183 5.34 -10.17 2.37
CA SER A 183 4.11 -9.42 2.11
C SER A 183 3.75 -8.41 3.19
N MET A 184 4.05 -8.71 4.46
CA MET A 184 3.57 -7.92 5.59
C MET A 184 4.27 -6.56 5.70
N MET A 185 5.57 -6.52 5.42
CA MET A 185 6.32 -5.26 5.35
C MET A 185 5.77 -4.31 4.30
N SER A 186 5.30 -4.83 3.16
CA SER A 186 4.69 -4.03 2.09
C SER A 186 3.31 -3.49 2.47
N VAL A 187 2.48 -4.30 3.15
CA VAL A 187 1.17 -3.88 3.68
C VAL A 187 1.38 -2.75 4.69
N MET A 188 2.35 -2.90 5.59
CA MET A 188 2.65 -1.89 6.59
C MET A 188 3.20 -0.58 5.97
N CYS A 189 4.08 -0.67 4.97
CA CYS A 189 4.51 0.50 4.21
C CYS A 189 3.30 1.23 3.61
N THR A 190 2.33 0.48 3.06
CA THR A 190 1.13 1.03 2.44
C THR A 190 0.28 1.80 3.46
N ILE A 191 0.06 1.21 4.64
CA ILE A 191 -0.67 1.85 5.75
C ILE A 191 0.05 3.13 6.22
N MET A 192 1.37 3.07 6.39
CA MET A 192 2.17 4.23 6.79
C MET A 192 2.13 5.36 5.76
N PHE A 193 2.27 5.04 4.46
CA PHE A 193 2.17 6.04 3.40
C PHE A 193 0.77 6.65 3.30
N TYR A 194 -0.29 5.87 3.57
CA TYR A 194 -1.66 6.38 3.65
C TYR A 194 -1.80 7.43 4.75
N PHE A 195 -1.35 7.14 5.97
CA PHE A 195 -1.39 8.10 7.08
C PHE A 195 -0.55 9.35 6.80
N LEU A 196 0.64 9.18 6.22
CA LEU A 196 1.51 10.29 5.79
C LEU A 196 0.86 11.20 4.74
N HIS A 197 0.12 10.62 3.80
CA HIS A 197 -0.57 11.38 2.76
C HIS A 197 -1.75 12.16 3.35
N ARG A 198 -2.52 11.53 4.25
CA ARG A 198 -3.71 12.14 4.87
C ARG A 198 -3.37 13.20 5.92
N TRP A 199 -2.39 12.94 6.78
CA TRP A 199 -1.98 13.85 7.83
C TRP A 199 -0.74 14.63 7.42
N LYS A 200 -0.97 15.78 6.77
CA LYS A 200 -0.68 17.13 7.31
C LYS A 200 0.52 17.44 8.26
N ILE A 201 1.20 16.49 8.90
CA ILE A 201 2.04 16.73 10.10
C ILE A 201 3.37 17.40 9.74
N ASP A 202 3.80 18.39 10.49
CA ASP A 202 5.04 19.13 10.23
C ASP A 202 6.30 18.30 10.53
N SER A 203 6.24 17.38 11.51
CA SER A 203 7.27 16.38 11.83
C SER A 203 7.03 15.02 11.15
N ARG A 204 6.43 15.02 9.96
CA ARG A 204 6.01 13.82 9.19
C ARG A 204 7.09 12.75 9.08
N VAL A 205 8.33 13.16 8.85
CA VAL A 205 9.44 12.24 8.60
C VAL A 205 9.81 11.51 9.88
N LEU A 206 10.09 12.24 10.97
CA LEU A 206 10.58 11.66 12.22
C LEU A 206 9.61 10.63 12.80
N VAL A 207 8.32 10.99 12.91
CA VAL A 207 7.28 10.11 13.49
C VAL A 207 7.09 8.87 12.63
N ALA A 208 7.01 9.02 11.32
CA ALA A 208 6.84 7.87 10.44
C ALA A 208 8.06 6.96 10.45
N THR A 209 9.27 7.53 10.53
CA THR A 209 10.50 6.73 10.61
C THR A 209 10.63 5.97 11.93
N THR A 210 10.24 6.56 13.07
CA THR A 210 10.27 5.87 14.36
C THR A 210 9.22 4.76 14.45
N PHE A 211 8.00 4.99 13.96
CA PHE A 211 6.99 3.93 13.91
C PHE A 211 7.41 2.79 12.95
N TYR A 212 7.95 3.13 11.79
CA TYR A 212 8.42 2.14 10.83
C TYR A 212 9.63 1.36 11.36
N SER A 213 10.58 2.02 12.03
CA SER A 213 11.73 1.35 12.64
C SER A 213 11.32 0.41 13.76
N ALA A 214 10.37 0.83 14.61
CA ALA A 214 9.83 -0.02 15.67
C ALA A 214 9.12 -1.26 15.09
N PHE A 215 8.35 -1.08 14.01
CA PHE A 215 7.72 -2.20 13.30
C PHE A 215 8.75 -3.16 12.70
N ALA A 216 9.72 -2.64 11.94
CA ALA A 216 10.74 -3.44 11.29
C ALA A 216 11.56 -4.25 12.31
N ALA A 217 11.93 -3.62 13.44
CA ALA A 217 12.62 -4.31 14.54
C ALA A 217 11.75 -5.41 15.16
N CYS A 218 10.47 -5.13 15.43
CA CYS A 218 9.56 -6.10 16.02
C CYS A 218 9.27 -7.27 15.06
N TYR A 219 9.09 -6.99 13.78
CA TYR A 219 8.94 -8.00 12.73
C TYR A 219 10.18 -8.90 12.63
N THR A 220 11.37 -8.31 12.56
CA THR A 220 12.64 -9.07 12.50
C THR A 220 12.82 -9.94 13.74
N TYR A 221 12.48 -9.42 14.92
CA TYR A 221 12.52 -10.18 16.17
C TYR A 221 11.52 -11.34 16.20
N LEU A 222 10.25 -11.12 15.84
CA LEU A 222 9.24 -12.18 15.79
C LEU A 222 9.62 -13.24 14.76
N TYR A 223 10.08 -12.83 13.57
CA TYR A 223 10.52 -13.74 12.53
C TYR A 223 11.69 -14.61 13.01
N PHE A 224 12.70 -14.00 13.65
CA PHE A 224 13.83 -14.72 14.23
C PHE A 224 13.37 -15.70 15.31
N ARG A 225 12.41 -15.32 16.16
CA ARG A 225 11.86 -16.22 17.18
C ARG A 225 11.09 -17.40 16.61
N MET A 226 10.42 -17.24 15.47
CA MET A 226 9.68 -18.32 14.82
C MET A 226 10.56 -19.26 13.98
N THR A 227 11.57 -18.72 13.29
CA THR A 227 12.36 -19.46 12.29
C THR A 227 13.80 -19.75 12.70
N GLY A 228 14.33 -19.03 13.70
CA GLY A 228 15.75 -19.05 14.06
C GLY A 228 16.67 -18.31 13.07
N VAL A 229 16.11 -17.69 12.01
CA VAL A 229 16.87 -17.01 10.96
C VAL A 229 16.64 -15.49 11.02
N VAL A 230 17.71 -14.70 10.84
CA VAL A 230 17.60 -13.24 10.77
C VAL A 230 17.22 -12.83 9.35
N THR A 231 16.14 -12.05 9.21
CA THR A 231 15.70 -11.52 7.92
C THR A 231 16.38 -10.21 7.55
N TRP A 232 16.60 -10.04 6.25
CA TRP A 232 17.12 -8.80 5.66
C TRP A 232 16.04 -7.76 5.34
N GLU A 233 14.78 -8.09 5.63
CA GLU A 233 13.63 -7.22 5.38
C GLU A 233 13.72 -5.88 6.11
N GLY A 234 14.43 -5.81 7.24
CA GLY A 234 14.70 -4.55 7.95
C GLY A 234 15.38 -3.48 7.09
N ILE A 235 16.09 -3.87 6.02
CA ILE A 235 16.74 -2.92 5.09
C ILE A 235 15.72 -2.09 4.30
N SER A 236 14.46 -2.54 4.20
CA SER A 236 13.37 -1.73 3.64
C SER A 236 13.20 -0.36 4.33
N LEU A 237 13.68 -0.19 5.55
CA LEU A 237 13.75 1.11 6.24
C LEU A 237 14.55 2.15 5.45
N LEU A 238 15.63 1.73 4.78
CA LEU A 238 16.40 2.60 3.90
C LEU A 238 15.55 3.05 2.71
N GLY A 239 14.80 2.13 2.09
CA GLY A 239 13.87 2.45 1.01
C GLY A 239 12.75 3.40 1.46
N PHE A 240 12.25 3.23 2.68
CA PHE A 240 11.24 4.09 3.28
C PHE A 240 11.77 5.51 3.52
N LEU A 241 12.98 5.64 4.09
CA LEU A 241 13.66 6.92 4.26
C LEU A 241 13.91 7.62 2.92
N LEU A 242 14.43 6.89 1.93
CA LEU A 242 14.64 7.42 0.59
C LEU A 242 13.34 7.90 -0.05
N CYS A 243 12.23 7.16 0.14
CA CYS A 243 10.92 7.59 -0.31
C CYS A 243 10.55 8.96 0.27
N LEU A 244 10.77 9.17 1.57
CA LEU A 244 10.43 10.42 2.27
C LEU A 244 11.35 11.58 1.86
N LEU A 245 12.65 11.34 1.78
CA LEU A 245 13.66 12.37 1.53
C LEU A 245 13.76 12.79 0.06
N LEU A 246 13.53 11.88 -0.90
CA LEU A 246 13.64 12.27 -2.30
C LEU A 246 12.55 13.30 -2.64
N PRO A 247 12.89 14.44 -3.28
CA PRO A 247 11.90 15.42 -3.69
C PRO A 247 10.94 14.81 -4.73
N SER A 248 9.64 14.97 -4.52
CA SER A 248 8.63 14.55 -5.48
C SER A 248 8.53 15.61 -6.59
N LYS A 249 9.53 15.67 -7.48
CA LYS A 249 9.41 16.50 -8.68
C LYS A 249 8.26 15.94 -9.52
N LYS A 250 7.16 16.70 -9.61
CA LYS A 250 5.95 16.40 -10.40
C LYS A 250 6.23 16.48 -11.90
N ARG A 251 7.17 15.69 -12.42
CA ARG A 251 7.25 15.47 -13.86
C ARG A 251 6.08 14.57 -14.22
N LYS A 252 5.05 15.15 -14.86
CA LYS A 252 3.90 14.40 -15.39
C LYS A 252 4.42 13.40 -16.41
N MET A 253 4.40 12.12 -16.06
CA MET A 253 4.67 11.06 -17.03
C MET A 253 3.46 10.92 -17.96
N PRO A 254 3.66 10.48 -19.20
CA PRO A 254 2.56 10.34 -20.15
C PRO A 254 1.63 9.19 -19.73
N LYS A 255 0.32 9.31 -20.01
CA LYS A 255 -0.72 8.38 -19.51
C LYS A 255 -0.52 6.92 -19.93
N TRP A 256 0.09 6.67 -21.09
CA TRP A 256 0.39 5.32 -21.58
C TRP A 256 1.46 4.63 -20.72
N PHE A 257 2.44 5.40 -20.24
CA PHE A 257 3.51 4.91 -19.38
C PHE A 257 2.97 4.37 -18.06
N TYR A 258 1.95 5.01 -17.49
CA TYR A 258 1.24 4.48 -16.32
C TYR A 258 0.51 3.16 -16.57
N ARG A 259 0.06 2.88 -17.80
CA ARG A 259 -0.61 1.61 -18.15
C ARG A 259 0.41 0.49 -18.37
N LEU A 260 1.53 0.80 -19.02
CA LEU A 260 2.65 -0.12 -19.19
C LEU A 260 3.15 -0.68 -17.87
N PHE A 261 3.10 0.13 -16.81
CA PHE A 261 3.52 -0.30 -15.49
C PHE A 261 2.69 -1.38 -14.83
N TYR A 262 1.42 -1.51 -15.19
CA TYR A 262 0.58 -2.61 -14.73
C TYR A 262 0.97 -3.94 -15.41
N LEU A 263 1.44 -3.89 -16.65
CA LEU A 263 1.93 -5.03 -17.42
C LEU A 263 3.39 -5.37 -17.16
N PHE A 264 4.20 -4.39 -16.74
CA PHE A 264 5.64 -4.56 -16.55
C PHE A 264 5.96 -5.70 -15.59
N TYR A 265 5.30 -5.77 -14.43
CA TYR A 265 5.60 -6.77 -13.42
C TYR A 265 5.30 -8.21 -13.85
N PRO A 266 4.11 -8.56 -14.36
CA PRO A 266 3.85 -9.92 -14.86
C PRO A 266 4.73 -10.28 -16.05
N VAL A 267 5.02 -9.34 -16.96
CA VAL A 267 5.91 -9.58 -18.11
C VAL A 267 7.36 -9.79 -17.65
N ALA A 268 7.86 -8.98 -16.70
CA ALA A 268 9.20 -9.13 -16.16
C ALA A 268 9.38 -10.47 -15.44
N ILE A 269 8.37 -10.93 -14.68
CA ILE A 269 8.36 -12.26 -14.08
C ILE A 269 8.45 -13.35 -15.16
N LEU A 270 7.60 -13.30 -16.18
CA LEU A 270 7.61 -14.27 -17.28
C LEU A 270 8.95 -14.29 -18.03
N LEU A 271 9.53 -13.12 -18.30
CA LEU A 271 10.82 -13.02 -18.97
C LEU A 271 11.96 -13.56 -18.10
N CYS A 272 12.04 -13.17 -16.82
CA CYS A 272 13.07 -13.66 -15.92
C CYS A 272 12.99 -15.17 -15.79
N ALA A 273 11.78 -15.70 -15.66
CA ALA A 273 11.53 -17.13 -15.62
C ALA A 273 11.95 -17.86 -16.90
N LEU A 274 11.55 -17.34 -18.06
CA LEU A 274 11.89 -17.94 -19.35
C LEU A 274 13.41 -17.96 -19.55
N ILE A 275 14.09 -16.86 -19.25
CA ILE A 275 15.55 -16.79 -19.32
C ILE A 275 16.18 -17.78 -18.32
N ALA A 276 15.69 -17.83 -17.08
CA ALA A 276 16.21 -18.74 -16.08
C ALA A 276 16.05 -20.21 -16.51
N SER A 277 14.91 -20.57 -17.11
CA SER A 277 14.66 -21.93 -17.64
C SER A 277 15.53 -22.30 -18.85
N LEU A 278 16.02 -21.31 -19.61
CA LEU A 278 16.95 -21.53 -20.73
C LEU A 278 18.40 -21.69 -20.26
N VAL A 279 18.72 -21.16 -19.07
CA VAL A 279 20.09 -21.14 -18.51
C VAL A 279 20.31 -22.30 -17.52
N SER A 280 19.25 -22.80 -16.89
CA SER A 280 19.27 -23.96 -15.99
C SER A 280 19.33 -25.28 -16.74
#